data_AF-A0A9P7NF17-F1
#
_entry.id   AF-A0A9P7NF17-F1
#
_cell.length_a   1.000
_cell.length_b   1.000
_cell.length_c   1.000
_cell.angle_alpha   90.00
_cell.angle_beta   90.00
_cell.angle_gamma   90.00
#
_symmetry.space_group_name_H-M   'P 1'
#
loop_
_entity.id
_entity.type
_entity.pdbx_description
1 polymer ?
#
loop_
_entity_poly.entity_id
_entity_poly.type
_entity_poly.pdbx_seq_one_letter_code
_entity_poly.pdbx_strand_id
1 'polypeptide(L)'
;MDSQIQQMNAQIQQMAAQHQQMNAQIQQMAAQHQQMTVELRAIQKRLDGHDRMFEALGARFDGLERKVDVGFKNASARHHNGGVTSDSTPLTPMYDVQNGELISDFPADLNELDALEVGRLDSLLRQVGEVPEDREDDKRMQLMAAIGILQRDQPLSLSHRSS
;
A
#
# COMPACT_ATOMS: atom_id res chain seq x y z
N MET A 1 41.61 -54.33 -59.31
CA MET A 1 40.43 -53.44 -59.43
C MET A 1 39.38 -53.80 -58.40
N ASP A 2 38.96 -55.06 -58.29
CA ASP A 2 37.88 -55.46 -57.34
C ASP A 2 38.18 -55.16 -55.86
N SER A 3 39.41 -55.38 -55.38
CA SER A 3 39.78 -55.06 -54.00
C SER A 3 39.67 -53.57 -53.66
N GLN A 4 40.00 -52.72 -54.63
CA GLN A 4 39.95 -51.26 -54.48
C GLN A 4 38.50 -50.76 -54.47
N ILE A 5 37.63 -51.37 -55.28
CA ILE A 5 36.19 -51.11 -55.28
C ILE A 5 35.56 -51.55 -53.96
N GLN A 6 35.91 -52.73 -53.45
CA GLN A 6 35.43 -53.20 -52.14
C GLN A 6 35.86 -52.28 -50.99
N GLN A 7 37.11 -51.79 -51.01
CA GLN A 7 37.61 -50.86 -50.01
C GLN A 7 36.89 -49.51 -50.06
N MET A 8 36.64 -48.97 -51.27
CA MET A 8 35.85 -47.75 -51.43
C MET A 8 34.41 -47.92 -50.93
N ASN A 9 33.76 -49.06 -51.23
CA ASN A 9 32.41 -49.34 -50.73
C ASN A 9 32.35 -49.39 -49.20
N ALA A 10 33.35 -50.00 -48.54
CA ALA A 10 33.44 -50.02 -47.09
C ALA A 10 33.61 -48.61 -46.51
N GLN A 11 34.46 -47.76 -47.12
CA GLN A 11 34.61 -46.36 -46.71
C GLN A 11 33.31 -45.57 -46.87
N ILE A 12 32.59 -45.75 -47.98
CA ILE A 12 31.28 -45.08 -48.20
C ILE A 12 30.27 -45.50 -47.14
N GLN A 13 30.19 -46.79 -46.81
CA GLN A 13 29.32 -47.28 -45.75
C GLN A 13 29.68 -46.69 -44.39
N GLN A 14 30.97 -46.58 -44.08
CA GLN A 14 31.44 -45.97 -42.84
C GLN A 14 31.09 -44.47 -42.76
N MET A 15 31.30 -43.72 -43.85
CA MET A 15 30.92 -42.31 -43.92
C MET A 15 29.40 -42.12 -43.79
N ALA A 16 28.59 -42.99 -44.41
CA ALA A 16 27.14 -42.95 -44.30
C ALA A 16 26.67 -43.16 -42.84
N ALA A 17 27.27 -44.13 -42.14
CA ALA A 17 26.98 -44.38 -40.72
C ALA A 17 27.37 -43.19 -39.84
N GLN A 18 28.55 -42.58 -40.07
CA GLN A 18 28.98 -41.38 -39.36
C GLN A 18 28.03 -40.19 -39.61
N HIS A 19 27.57 -39.99 -40.85
CA HIS A 19 26.59 -38.96 -41.18
C HIS A 19 25.24 -39.18 -40.49
N GLN A 20 24.77 -40.43 -40.43
CA GLN A 20 23.53 -40.77 -39.70
C GLN A 20 23.66 -40.49 -38.21
N GLN A 21 24.79 -40.85 -37.60
CA GLN A 21 25.07 -40.55 -36.19
C GLN A 21 25.12 -39.04 -35.93
N MET A 22 25.80 -38.28 -36.79
CA MET A 22 25.87 -36.82 -36.69
C MET A 22 24.49 -36.18 -36.81
N ASN A 23 23.65 -36.64 -37.73
CA ASN A 23 22.27 -36.15 -37.85
C ASN A 23 21.45 -36.41 -36.58
N ALA A 24 21.58 -37.60 -35.98
CA ALA A 24 20.89 -37.92 -34.73
C ALA A 24 21.35 -37.00 -33.58
N GLN A 25 22.66 -36.72 -33.48
CA GLN A 25 23.20 -35.78 -32.49
C GLN A 25 22.69 -34.36 -32.71
N ILE A 26 22.63 -33.89 -33.96
CA ILE A 26 22.08 -32.57 -34.31
C ILE A 26 20.60 -32.47 -33.91
N GLN A 27 19.80 -33.50 -34.17
CA GLN A 27 18.39 -33.53 -33.77
C GLN A 27 18.23 -33.51 -32.25
N GLN A 28 19.08 -34.24 -31.52
CA GLN A 28 19.08 -34.22 -30.05
C GLN A 28 19.45 -32.84 -29.50
N MET A 29 20.48 -32.20 -30.04
CA MET A 29 20.87 -30.84 -29.64
C MET A 29 19.77 -29.82 -29.94
N ALA A 30 19.10 -29.93 -31.09
CA ALA A 30 17.99 -29.06 -31.44
C ALA A 30 16.82 -29.20 -30.45
N ALA A 31 16.48 -30.43 -30.05
CA ALA A 31 15.44 -30.68 -29.05
C ALA A 31 15.81 -30.11 -27.67
N GLN A 32 17.06 -30.29 -27.23
CA GLN A 32 17.55 -29.71 -25.97
C GLN A 32 17.51 -28.19 -25.97
N HIS A 33 17.92 -27.56 -27.09
CA HIS A 33 17.88 -26.10 -27.24
C HIS A 33 16.45 -25.57 -27.21
N GLN A 34 15.50 -26.27 -27.84
CA GLN A 34 14.09 -25.91 -27.78
C GLN A 34 13.53 -26.01 -26.35
N GLN A 35 13.89 -27.07 -25.62
CA GLN A 35 13.50 -27.22 -24.22
C GLN A 35 14.04 -26.08 -23.35
N MET A 36 15.34 -25.77 -23.48
CA MET A 36 15.97 -24.67 -22.76
C MET A 36 15.30 -23.32 -23.08
N THR A 37 14.93 -23.08 -24.33
CA THR A 37 14.20 -21.87 -24.74
C THR A 37 12.84 -21.75 -24.03
N VAL A 38 12.14 -22.87 -23.87
CA VAL A 38 10.85 -22.89 -23.15
C VAL A 38 11.05 -22.60 -21.66
N GLU A 39 12.05 -23.22 -21.03
CA GLU A 39 12.36 -23.01 -19.62
C GLU A 39 12.78 -21.56 -19.34
N LEU A 40 13.62 -20.97 -20.19
CA LEU A 40 14.00 -19.56 -20.07
C LEU A 40 12.80 -18.62 -20.16
N ARG A 41 11.85 -18.88 -21.07
CA ARG A 41 10.60 -18.10 -21.15
C ARG A 41 9.73 -18.27 -19.91
N ALA A 42 9.69 -19.46 -19.33
CA ALA A 42 8.95 -19.71 -18.09
C ALA A 42 9.58 -18.97 -16.90
N ILE A 43 10.91 -18.97 -16.81
CA ILE A 43 11.66 -18.21 -15.80
C ILE A 43 11.38 -16.71 -15.96
N GLN A 44 11.47 -16.17 -17.17
CA GLN A 44 11.19 -14.75 -17.44
C GLN A 44 9.79 -14.35 -16.93
N LYS A 45 8.75 -15.15 -17.25
CA LYS A 45 7.39 -14.89 -16.77
C LYS A 45 7.27 -14.89 -15.24
N ARG A 46 8.03 -15.75 -14.55
CA ARG A 46 8.05 -15.79 -13.08
C ARG A 46 8.72 -14.56 -12.50
N LEU A 47 9.82 -14.10 -13.11
CA LEU A 47 10.51 -12.87 -12.71
C LEU A 47 9.61 -11.65 -12.90
N ASP A 48 8.93 -11.53 -14.05
CA ASP A 48 7.94 -10.45 -14.27
C ASP A 48 6.83 -10.47 -13.21
N GLY A 49 6.45 -11.66 -12.73
CA GLY A 49 5.48 -11.82 -11.65
C GLY A 49 6.02 -11.37 -10.28
N HIS A 50 7.30 -11.64 -10.00
CA HIS A 50 7.97 -11.16 -8.80
C HIS A 50 8.12 -9.64 -8.80
N ASP A 51 8.48 -9.02 -9.93
CA ASP A 51 8.64 -7.57 -10.02
C ASP A 51 7.34 -6.84 -9.66
N ARG A 52 6.20 -7.28 -10.20
CA ARG A 52 4.88 -6.73 -9.84
C ARG A 52 4.54 -6.93 -8.36
N MET A 53 4.93 -8.06 -7.78
CA MET A 53 4.73 -8.30 -6.36
C MET A 53 5.57 -7.34 -5.51
N PHE A 54 6.82 -7.08 -5.90
CA PHE A 54 7.70 -6.13 -5.20
C PHE A 54 7.18 -4.70 -5.32
N GLU A 55 6.69 -4.28 -6.48
CA GLU A 55 6.03 -2.97 -6.64
C GLU A 55 4.81 -2.82 -5.72
N ALA A 56 3.94 -3.84 -5.68
CA ALA A 56 2.77 -3.85 -4.81
C ALA A 56 3.15 -3.83 -3.32
N LEU A 57 4.23 -4.52 -2.94
CA LEU A 57 4.75 -4.46 -1.57
C LEU A 57 5.32 -3.08 -1.23
N GLY A 58 6.08 -2.46 -2.14
CA GLY A 58 6.60 -1.10 -1.98
C GLY A 58 5.48 -0.10 -1.69
N ALA A 59 4.43 -0.08 -2.52
CA ALA A 59 3.29 0.80 -2.32
C ALA A 59 2.56 0.57 -0.97
N ARG A 60 2.52 -0.69 -0.49
CA ARG A 60 1.96 -1.00 0.84
C ARG A 60 2.84 -0.51 1.98
N PHE A 61 4.16 -0.60 1.84
CA PHE A 61 5.11 -0.07 2.81
C PHE A 61 5.03 1.46 2.90
N ASP A 62 5.01 2.16 1.77
CA ASP A 62 4.84 3.62 1.73
C ASP A 62 3.53 4.05 2.42
N GLY A 63 2.45 3.30 2.19
CA GLY A 63 1.18 3.53 2.86
C GLY A 63 1.21 3.27 4.37
N LEU A 64 2.02 2.31 4.84
CA LEU A 64 2.20 2.04 6.26
C LEU A 64 3.07 3.11 6.93
N GLU A 65 4.17 3.51 6.31
CA GLU A 65 5.06 4.57 6.81
C GLU A 65 4.26 5.86 7.04
N ARG A 66 3.46 6.27 6.05
CA ARG A 66 2.57 7.43 6.19
C ARG A 66 1.61 7.31 7.35
N LYS A 67 0.96 6.15 7.53
CA LYS A 67 0.00 5.93 8.64
C LYS A 67 0.69 6.00 10.00
N VAL A 68 1.91 5.49 10.11
CA VAL A 68 2.70 5.56 11.35
C VAL A 68 3.06 7.02 11.67
N ASP A 69 3.57 7.75 10.68
CA ASP A 69 3.94 9.17 10.85
C ASP A 69 2.75 10.03 11.27
N VAL A 70 1.61 9.88 10.59
CA VAL A 70 0.37 10.60 10.91
C VAL A 70 -0.15 10.20 12.28
N GLY A 71 -0.12 8.90 12.61
CA GLY A 71 -0.50 8.40 13.92
C GLY A 71 0.34 9.03 15.04
N PHE A 72 1.65 9.16 14.86
CA PHE A 72 2.53 9.80 15.83
C PHE A 72 2.24 11.31 15.96
N LYS A 73 2.11 12.03 14.84
CA LYS A 73 1.75 13.46 14.84
C LYS A 73 0.42 13.71 15.55
N ASN A 74 -0.60 12.90 15.25
CA ASN A 74 -1.91 13.00 15.88
C ASN A 74 -1.89 12.60 17.36
N ALA A 75 -1.12 11.59 17.75
CA ALA A 75 -0.93 11.26 19.16
C ALA A 75 -0.27 12.42 19.93
N SER A 76 0.71 13.09 19.32
CA SER A 76 1.34 14.27 19.89
C SER A 76 0.34 15.44 20.00
N ALA A 77 -0.42 15.73 18.96
CA ALA A 77 -1.44 16.78 18.99
C ALA A 77 -2.52 16.50 20.05
N ARG A 78 -3.00 15.25 20.16
CA ARG A 78 -3.93 14.81 21.21
C ARG A 78 -3.37 15.05 22.61
N HIS A 79 -2.09 14.74 22.82
CA HIS A 79 -1.44 14.94 24.10
C HIS A 79 -1.41 16.43 24.51
N HIS A 80 -1.12 17.33 23.56
CA HIS A 80 -1.15 18.78 23.81
C HIS A 80 -2.58 19.27 24.05
N ASN A 81 -3.52 18.85 23.21
CA ASN A 81 -4.92 19.25 23.30
C ASN A 81 -5.56 18.76 24.61
N GLY A 82 -5.20 17.60 25.13
CA GLY A 82 -5.75 17.11 26.40
C GLY A 82 -5.44 17.98 27.62
N GLY A 83 -4.46 18.89 27.54
CA GLY A 83 -4.21 19.91 28.57
C GLY A 83 -5.02 21.20 28.40
N VAL A 84 -5.81 21.33 27.32
CA VAL A 84 -6.60 22.54 27.02
C VAL A 84 -7.93 22.48 27.78
N THR A 85 -8.08 23.37 28.77
CA THR A 85 -9.30 23.45 29.59
C THR A 85 -10.12 24.73 29.38
N SER A 86 -9.51 25.77 28.79
CA SER A 86 -10.12 27.09 28.56
C SER A 86 -10.52 27.27 27.10
N ASP A 87 -11.64 27.95 26.86
CA ASP A 87 -12.28 27.94 25.54
C ASP A 87 -11.49 28.69 24.45
N SER A 88 -10.67 29.66 24.85
CA SER A 88 -9.84 30.47 23.97
C SER A 88 -8.39 29.97 23.85
N THR A 89 -8.06 28.86 24.52
CA THR A 89 -6.71 28.31 24.46
C THR A 89 -6.53 27.61 23.11
N PRO A 90 -5.46 27.92 22.35
CA PRO A 90 -5.27 27.34 21.03
C PRO A 90 -5.16 25.82 21.05
N LEU A 91 -5.88 25.17 20.15
CA LEU A 91 -5.73 23.76 19.86
C LEU A 91 -4.56 23.54 18.89
N THR A 92 -3.83 22.45 19.10
CA THR A 92 -2.86 21.94 18.14
C THR A 92 -3.61 21.22 17.02
N PRO A 93 -3.43 21.62 15.75
CA PRO A 93 -4.13 20.99 14.64
C PRO A 93 -3.75 19.52 14.44
N MET A 94 -4.72 18.74 13.98
CA MET A 94 -4.54 17.34 13.62
C MET A 94 -4.15 17.19 12.13
N TYR A 95 -3.69 16.00 11.78
CA TYR A 95 -3.35 15.60 10.42
C TYR A 95 -4.38 14.58 9.90
N ASP A 96 -4.71 14.67 8.63
CA ASP A 96 -5.65 13.79 7.97
C ASP A 96 -5.03 12.38 7.78
N VAL A 97 -5.71 11.35 8.28
CA VAL A 97 -5.23 9.96 8.27
C VAL A 97 -5.18 9.33 6.89
N GLN A 98 -5.85 9.93 5.89
CA GLN A 98 -5.92 9.40 4.53
C GLN A 98 -4.75 9.88 3.66
N ASN A 99 -4.45 11.18 3.72
CA ASN A 99 -3.42 11.80 2.88
C ASN A 99 -2.16 12.23 3.66
N GLY A 100 -2.23 12.32 4.98
CA GLY A 100 -1.15 12.73 5.88
C GLY A 100 -0.84 14.23 5.91
N GLU A 101 -1.70 15.05 5.32
CA GLU A 101 -1.59 16.50 5.32
C GLU A 101 -2.15 17.11 6.61
N LEU A 102 -1.73 18.33 6.92
CA LEU A 102 -2.31 19.10 8.02
C LEU A 102 -3.76 19.43 7.66
N ILE A 103 -4.69 19.26 8.61
CA ILE A 103 -6.08 19.68 8.41
C ILE A 103 -6.10 21.21 8.49
N SER A 104 -6.23 21.87 7.34
CA SER A 104 -6.07 23.32 7.19
C SER A 104 -7.20 24.15 7.81
N ASP A 105 -8.37 23.55 7.94
CA ASP A 105 -9.59 24.11 8.52
C ASP A 105 -9.92 23.47 9.88
N PHE A 106 -8.88 23.11 10.63
CA PHE A 106 -9.01 22.63 11.99
C PHE A 106 -9.36 23.79 12.94
N PRO A 107 -10.31 23.61 13.88
CA PRO A 107 -10.71 24.68 14.79
C PRO A 107 -9.51 25.19 15.61
N ALA A 108 -9.33 26.51 15.65
CA ALA A 108 -8.23 27.15 16.34
C ALA A 108 -8.36 27.02 17.87
N ASP A 109 -9.57 26.95 18.40
CA ASP A 109 -9.86 26.81 19.82
C ASP A 109 -11.18 26.05 20.08
N LEU A 110 -11.59 25.94 21.34
CA LEU A 110 -12.79 25.21 21.73
C LEU A 110 -14.09 25.95 21.37
N ASN A 111 -14.07 27.28 21.28
CA ASN A 111 -15.23 28.06 20.82
C ASN A 111 -15.52 27.79 19.34
N GLU A 112 -14.47 27.83 18.51
CA GLU A 112 -14.60 27.52 17.09
C GLU A 112 -15.01 26.06 16.90
N LEU A 113 -14.45 25.15 17.71
CA LEU A 113 -14.88 23.76 17.72
C LEU A 113 -16.39 23.67 17.99
N ASP A 114 -16.89 24.30 19.06
CA ASP A 114 -18.30 24.29 19.46
C ASP A 114 -19.24 24.94 18.44
N ALA A 115 -18.73 25.86 17.62
CA ALA A 115 -19.48 26.52 16.56
C ALA A 115 -19.48 25.73 15.23
N LEU A 116 -18.78 24.61 15.12
CA LEU A 116 -18.72 23.81 13.89
C LEU A 116 -20.10 23.30 13.47
N GLU A 117 -20.40 23.42 12.18
CA GLU A 117 -21.59 22.83 11.56
C GLU A 117 -21.47 21.29 11.46
N VAL A 118 -22.61 20.59 11.48
CA VAL A 118 -22.68 19.12 11.42
C VAL A 118 -21.90 18.51 10.26
N GLY A 119 -22.01 19.09 9.06
CA GLY A 119 -21.28 18.58 7.88
C GLY A 119 -19.76 18.73 8.02
N ARG A 120 -19.30 19.72 8.79
CA ARG A 120 -17.90 19.93 9.08
C ARG A 120 -17.40 19.00 10.19
N LEU A 121 -18.22 18.74 11.23
CA LEU A 121 -17.95 17.72 12.25
C LEU A 121 -17.74 16.34 11.59
N ASP A 122 -18.61 15.96 10.65
CA ASP A 122 -18.50 14.69 9.92
C ASP A 122 -17.21 14.59 9.12
N SER A 123 -16.85 15.69 8.45
CA SER A 123 -15.63 15.76 7.66
C SER A 123 -14.40 15.63 8.55
N LEU A 124 -14.34 16.36 9.66
CA LEU A 124 -13.25 16.30 10.63
C LEU A 124 -13.11 14.92 11.26
N LEU A 125 -14.21 14.31 11.70
CA LEU A 125 -14.22 12.95 12.27
C LEU A 125 -13.60 11.95 11.27
N ARG A 126 -14.01 11.98 10.01
CA ARG A 126 -13.44 11.12 8.96
C ARG A 126 -11.95 11.40 8.71
N GLN A 127 -11.54 12.67 8.74
CA GLN A 127 -10.14 13.07 8.57
C GLN A 127 -9.26 12.61 9.74
N VAL A 128 -9.77 12.59 10.98
CA VAL A 128 -9.02 12.05 12.14
C VAL A 128 -9.14 10.53 12.29
N GLY A 129 -9.88 9.87 11.40
CA GLY A 129 -10.00 8.41 11.31
C GLY A 129 -11.17 7.80 12.08
N GLU A 130 -12.12 8.62 12.52
CA GLU A 130 -13.34 8.20 13.20
C GLU A 130 -14.50 8.02 12.22
N VAL A 131 -15.46 7.17 12.60
CA VAL A 131 -16.74 7.04 11.91
C VAL A 131 -17.75 7.95 12.61
N PRO A 132 -18.31 8.97 11.95
CA PRO A 132 -19.23 9.88 12.61
C PRO A 132 -20.47 9.18 13.15
N GLU A 133 -20.81 9.44 14.41
CA GLU A 133 -22.06 9.03 15.03
C GLU A 133 -23.28 9.68 14.34
N ASP A 134 -24.50 9.22 14.59
CA ASP A 134 -25.68 9.77 13.90
C ASP A 134 -26.11 11.14 14.47
N ARG A 135 -25.99 11.34 15.78
CA ARG A 135 -26.48 12.54 16.49
C ARG A 135 -25.40 13.60 16.60
N GLU A 136 -25.78 14.87 16.43
CA GLU A 136 -24.85 16.01 16.48
C GLU A 136 -24.10 16.12 17.81
N ASP A 137 -24.79 16.00 18.94
CA ASP A 137 -24.16 16.05 20.27
C ASP A 137 -23.12 14.94 20.45
N ASP A 138 -23.42 13.74 19.95
CA ASP A 138 -22.54 12.57 20.02
C ASP A 138 -21.32 12.76 19.10
N LYS A 139 -21.50 13.30 17.89
CA LYS A 139 -20.39 13.67 16.98
C LYS A 139 -19.45 14.68 17.62
N ARG A 140 -19.99 15.69 18.32
CA ARG A 140 -19.19 16.72 18.99
C ARG A 140 -18.37 16.11 20.13
N MET A 141 -19.00 15.30 20.97
CA MET A 141 -18.31 14.59 22.04
C MET A 141 -17.26 13.60 21.50
N GLN A 142 -17.59 12.89 20.41
CA GLN A 142 -16.68 11.98 19.71
C GLN A 142 -15.47 12.75 19.16
N LEU A 143 -15.68 13.89 18.51
CA LEU A 143 -14.59 14.70 17.97
C LEU A 143 -13.69 15.20 19.09
N MET A 144 -14.25 15.71 20.18
CA MET A 144 -13.50 16.15 21.36
C MET A 144 -12.61 15.02 21.90
N ALA A 145 -13.17 13.82 22.09
CA ALA A 145 -12.39 12.65 22.50
C ALA A 145 -11.30 12.28 21.48
N ALA A 146 -11.63 12.31 20.18
CA ALA A 146 -10.71 11.97 19.10
C ALA A 146 -9.53 12.96 18.95
N ILE A 147 -9.69 14.21 19.38
CA ILE A 147 -8.63 15.22 19.41
C ILE A 147 -7.95 15.34 20.79
N GLY A 148 -8.36 14.52 21.77
CA GLY A 148 -7.70 14.42 23.08
C GLY A 148 -8.33 15.23 24.22
N ILE A 149 -9.44 15.94 24.00
CA ILE A 149 -10.12 16.73 25.02
C ILE A 149 -11.00 15.82 25.89
N LEU A 150 -10.60 15.60 27.15
CA LEU A 150 -11.31 14.71 28.09
C LEU A 150 -11.96 15.46 29.28
N GLN A 151 -11.54 16.69 29.56
CA GLN A 151 -12.07 17.52 30.63
C GLN A 151 -12.15 18.97 30.17
N ARG A 152 -13.29 19.62 30.37
CA ARG A 152 -13.48 21.07 30.25
C ARG A 152 -13.85 21.63 31.61
N ASP A 153 -13.36 22.83 31.93
CA ASP A 153 -13.73 23.54 33.16
C ASP A 153 -15.18 24.08 33.12
N GLN A 154 -15.79 24.16 31.92
CA GLN A 154 -17.21 24.48 31.76
C GLN A 154 -17.98 23.32 31.11
N PRO A 155 -19.14 22.93 31.67
CA PRO A 155 -20.01 21.95 31.03
C PRO A 155 -20.55 22.51 29.72
N LEU A 156 -20.55 21.69 28.66
CA LEU A 156 -21.28 21.96 27.42
C LEU A 156 -22.66 22.49 27.78
N SER A 157 -22.98 23.73 27.41
CA SER A 157 -24.30 24.29 27.68
C SER A 157 -25.31 23.52 26.84
N LEU A 158 -25.87 22.46 27.42
CA LEU A 158 -27.04 21.76 26.90
C LEU A 158 -28.17 22.78 26.94
N SER A 159 -28.35 23.50 25.84
CA SER A 159 -29.50 24.38 25.67
C SER A 159 -30.75 23.51 25.71
N HIS A 160 -31.43 23.53 26.85
CA HIS A 160 -32.75 22.96 27.04
C HIS A 160 -33.70 23.58 26.01
N ARG A 161 -33.97 22.86 24.92
CA ARG A 161 -35.21 22.98 24.15
C ARG A 161 -36.20 21.96 24.67
N SER A 162 -37.04 22.39 25.60
CA SER A 162 -38.33 21.83 26.03
C SER A 162 -38.86 22.81 27.09
N SER A 163 -39.97 23.51 26.99
CA SER A 163 -41.16 23.48 26.14
C SER A 163 -41.69 24.90 25.93
#